data_AF-C3YIC2-F1
#
_entry.id   AF-C3YIC2-F1
#
_cell.length_a   1.000
_cell.length_b   1.000
_cell.length_c   1.000
_cell.angle_alpha   90.00
_cell.angle_beta   90.00
_cell.angle_gamma   90.00
#
_symmetry.space_group_name_H-M   'P 1'
#
loop_
_entity.id
_entity.type
_entity.pdbx_description
1 polymer ?
#
loop_
_entity_poly.entity_id
_entity_poly.type
_entity_poly.pdbx_seq_one_letter_code
_entity_poly.pdbx_strand_id
1 'polypeptide(L)'
;GANFGSSVAIVDLNGDGLSELLVGAPLHGGNDERGQVCVYFNTGEGLERRPEECLSGSSKARSRFGVAIEAIGDINEDGFQ
;
A
#
# COMPACT_ATOMS: atom_id res chain seq x y z
N GLY A 1 7.07 -2.83 17.18
CA GLY A 1 7.27 -3.14 15.75
C GLY A 1 6.42 -2.21 14.90
N ALA A 2 6.65 -2.12 13.59
CA ALA A 2 5.95 -1.17 12.70
C ALA A 2 4.47 -1.53 12.39
N ASN A 3 3.98 -2.64 12.94
CA ASN A 3 2.64 -3.19 12.67
C ASN A 3 2.39 -3.47 11.18
N PHE A 4 3.45 -3.92 10.48
CA PHE A 4 3.39 -4.31 9.08
C PHE A 4 2.43 -5.50 8.89
N GLY A 5 1.52 -5.41 7.92
CA GLY A 5 0.47 -6.40 7.71
C GLY A 5 -0.81 -6.15 8.51
N SER A 6 -0.94 -4.99 9.16
CA SER A 6 -2.15 -4.64 9.92
C SER A 6 -3.37 -4.33 9.04
N SER A 7 -3.14 -3.91 7.80
CA SER A 7 -4.14 -3.79 6.76
C SER A 7 -3.55 -4.28 5.44
N VAL A 8 -4.39 -4.87 4.59
CA VAL A 8 -4.02 -5.37 3.27
C VAL A 8 -5.10 -5.03 2.25
N ALA A 9 -4.72 -4.78 1.01
CA ALA A 9 -5.63 -4.64 -0.12
C ALA A 9 -5.02 -5.27 -1.37
N ILE A 10 -5.88 -5.68 -2.30
CA ILE A 10 -5.52 -6.25 -3.59
C ILE A 10 -6.23 -5.43 -4.66
N VAL A 11 -5.48 -4.85 -5.59
CA VAL A 11 -5.99 -3.98 -6.65
C VAL A 11 -5.01 -3.94 -7.82
N ASP A 12 -5.52 -3.84 -9.04
CA ASP A 12 -4.73 -3.59 -10.26
C ASP A 12 -4.48 -2.08 -10.38
N LEU A 13 -3.36 -1.63 -9.82
CA LEU A 13 -2.93 -0.23 -9.74
C LEU A 13 -2.32 0.27 -11.05
N ASN A 14 -1.71 -0.63 -11.83
CA ASN A 14 -0.95 -0.27 -13.04
C ASN A 14 -1.69 -0.61 -14.35
N GLY A 15 -2.90 -1.16 -14.25
CA GLY A 15 -3.77 -1.47 -15.39
C GLY A 15 -3.27 -2.61 -16.26
N ASP A 16 -2.38 -3.47 -15.77
CA ASP A 16 -1.82 -4.57 -16.54
C ASP A 16 -2.67 -5.86 -16.51
N GLY A 17 -3.77 -5.84 -15.75
CA GLY A 17 -4.69 -6.96 -15.57
C GLY A 17 -4.26 -7.95 -14.49
N LEU A 18 -3.14 -7.71 -13.80
CA LEU A 18 -2.69 -8.41 -12.61
C LEU A 18 -2.97 -7.53 -11.40
N SER A 19 -3.36 -8.14 -10.28
CA SER A 19 -3.57 -7.37 -9.06
C SER A 19 -2.32 -7.35 -8.20
N GLU A 20 -1.95 -6.15 -7.76
CA GLU A 20 -0.89 -5.87 -6.80
C GLU A 20 -1.35 -6.07 -5.37
N LEU A 21 -0.39 -6.28 -4.47
CA LEU A 21 -0.63 -6.36 -3.03
C LEU A 21 -0.15 -5.09 -2.34
N LEU A 22 -1.05 -4.41 -1.63
CA LEU A 22 -0.74 -3.29 -0.76
C LEU A 22 -0.74 -3.76 0.69
N VAL A 23 0.29 -3.40 1.46
CA VAL A 23 0.44 -3.79 2.87
C VAL A 23 0.71 -2.57 3.75
N GLY A 24 -0.16 -2.35 4.74
CA GLY A 24 -0.08 -1.24 5.68
C GLY A 24 0.86 -1.51 6.86
N ALA A 25 1.62 -0.50 7.24
CA ALA A 25 2.49 -0.43 8.42
C ALA A 25 2.26 0.88 9.19
N PRO A 26 1.12 1.06 9.87
CA PRO A 26 0.72 2.32 10.48
C PRO A 26 1.63 2.79 11.61
N LEU A 27 2.42 1.92 12.22
CA LEU A 27 3.39 2.29 13.27
C LEU A 27 4.82 2.44 12.71
N HIS A 28 4.98 2.50 11.38
CA HIS A 28 6.25 2.86 10.75
C HIS A 28 6.69 4.27 11.16
N GLY A 29 8.00 4.49 11.29
CA GLY A 29 8.59 5.75 11.76
C GLY A 29 8.82 5.83 13.28
N GLY A 30 8.67 4.72 14.01
CA GLY A 30 8.98 4.63 15.43
C GLY A 30 8.05 5.51 16.28
N ASN A 31 8.63 6.36 17.14
CA ASN A 31 7.86 7.24 18.04
C ASN A 31 6.95 8.23 17.31
N ASP A 32 7.29 8.56 16.06
CA ASP A 32 6.50 9.46 15.25
C ASP A 32 5.28 8.78 14.63
N GLU A 33 5.21 7.44 14.55
CA GLU A 33 4.05 6.70 14.00
C GLU A 33 3.46 7.33 12.72
N ARG A 34 4.33 7.69 11.78
CA ARG A 34 3.92 8.37 10.53
C ARG A 34 3.14 7.42 9.63
N GLY A 35 3.48 6.13 9.71
CA GLY A 35 2.87 5.08 8.90
C GLY A 35 3.44 5.01 7.49
N GLN A 36 3.20 3.89 6.83
CA GLN A 36 3.68 3.58 5.48
C GLN A 36 2.77 2.52 4.85
N VAL A 37 2.63 2.52 3.54
CA VAL A 37 2.03 1.43 2.75
C VAL A 37 3.06 0.94 1.76
N CYS A 38 3.29 -0.37 1.72
CA CYS A 38 4.22 -1.01 0.79
C CYS A 38 3.43 -1.66 -0.36
N VAL A 39 3.86 -1.44 -1.59
CA VAL A 39 3.26 -2.00 -2.81
C VAL A 39 4.16 -3.11 -3.33
N TYR A 40 3.58 -4.29 -3.52
CA TYR A 40 4.23 -5.47 -4.10
C TYR A 40 3.61 -5.74 -5.45
N PHE A 41 4.40 -5.55 -6.50
CA PHE A 41 3.93 -5.75 -7.86
C PHE A 41 3.81 -7.23 -8.21
N ASN A 42 2.79 -7.54 -8.99
CA ASN A 42 2.58 -8.87 -9.53
C ASN A 42 3.19 -8.93 -10.93
N THR A 43 4.16 -9.81 -11.14
CA THR A 43 4.86 -9.93 -12.42
C THR A 43 4.25 -10.99 -13.34
N GLY A 44 3.15 -11.63 -12.91
CA GLY A 44 2.53 -12.77 -13.60
C GLY A 44 3.18 -14.11 -13.27
N GLU A 45 4.43 -14.11 -12.80
CA GLU A 45 5.10 -15.29 -12.22
C GLU A 45 4.95 -15.36 -10.69
N GLY A 46 4.35 -14.34 -10.09
CA GLY A 46 4.10 -14.20 -8.66
C GLY A 46 4.33 -12.77 -8.18
N LEU A 47 4.14 -12.55 -6.87
CA LEU A 47 4.47 -11.27 -6.24
C LEU A 47 5.98 -11.14 -6.06
N GLU A 48 6.49 -9.94 -6.30
CA GLU A 48 7.86 -9.60 -5.96
C GLU A 48 8.13 -9.84 -4.46
N ARG A 49 9.34 -10.31 -4.11
CA ARG A 49 9.71 -10.57 -2.70
C ARG A 49 10.02 -9.31 -1.91
N ARG A 50 10.22 -8.18 -2.60
CA ARG A 50 10.46 -6.87 -2.01
C ARG A 50 9.40 -5.91 -2.54
N PRO A 51 8.96 -4.95 -1.73
CA PRO A 51 8.09 -3.93 -2.25
C PRO A 51 8.88 -3.06 -3.23
N GLU A 52 8.35 -2.85 -4.43
CA GLU A 52 8.97 -1.93 -5.40
C GLU A 52 8.79 -0.49 -4.93
N GLU A 53 7.63 -0.19 -4.33
CA GLU A 53 7.29 1.15 -3.87
C GLU A 53 6.77 1.14 -2.43
N CYS A 54 7.05 2.22 -1.70
CA CYS A 54 6.57 2.44 -0.35
C CYS A 54 6.02 3.86 -0.21
N LEU A 55 4.70 3.95 -0.17
CA LEU A 55 3.97 5.20 -0.02
C LEU A 55 4.05 5.69 1.43
N SER A 56 4.36 6.97 1.58
CA SER A 56 4.41 7.64 2.88
C SER A 56 3.33 8.71 2.95
N GLY A 57 2.64 8.77 4.09
CA GLY A 57 1.63 9.80 4.34
C GLY A 57 2.24 11.15 4.71
N SER A 58 1.46 11.99 5.39
CA SER A 58 1.91 13.30 5.83
C SER A 58 3.14 13.23 6.76
N SER A 59 3.95 14.29 6.79
CA SER A 59 5.10 14.39 7.71
C SER A 59 4.71 14.57 9.18
N LYS A 60 3.40 14.67 9.50
CA LYS A 60 2.92 14.83 10.87
C LYS A 60 3.09 13.53 11.67
N ALA A 61 3.52 13.69 12.91
CA ALA A 61 3.53 12.58 13.85
C ALA A 61 2.11 12.05 14.13
N ARG A 62 2.02 10.75 14.39
CA ARG A 62 0.81 9.97 14.69
C ARG A 62 -0.24 10.02 13.59
N SER A 63 0.19 10.27 12.35
CA SER A 63 -0.70 10.19 11.17
C SER A 63 -1.17 8.77 10.89
N ARG A 64 -0.35 7.76 11.25
CA ARG A 64 -0.66 6.33 11.09
C ARG A 64 -1.15 5.98 9.69
N PHE A 65 -0.47 6.52 8.68
CA PHE A 65 -0.77 6.22 7.28
C PHE A 65 -0.73 4.71 7.02
N GLY A 66 -1.71 4.21 6.26
CA GLY A 66 -1.88 2.77 6.05
C GLY A 66 -2.53 2.03 7.22
N VAL A 67 -3.31 2.69 8.08
CA VAL A 67 -4.13 2.01 9.11
C VAL A 67 -5.33 1.27 8.51
N ALA A 68 -5.85 1.76 7.39
CA ALA A 68 -6.90 1.16 6.60
C ALA A 68 -6.59 1.41 5.12
N ILE A 69 -6.87 0.42 4.29
CA ILE A 69 -6.66 0.47 2.84
C ILE A 69 -7.88 -0.21 2.22
N GLU A 70 -8.45 0.41 1.18
CA GLU A 70 -9.58 -0.13 0.42
C GLU A 70 -9.42 0.25 -1.05
N ALA A 71 -9.80 -0.66 -1.94
CA ALA A 71 -9.81 -0.43 -3.38
C ALA A 71 -11.21 0.07 -3.77
N ILE A 72 -11.28 1.32 -4.24
CA ILE A 72 -12.56 1.96 -4.63
C ILE A 72 -12.90 1.78 -6.12
N GLY A 73 -11.98 1.16 -6.86
CA GLY A 73 -12.09 0.96 -8.30
C GLY A 73 -11.78 2.23 -9.10
N ASP A 74 -11.97 2.13 -10.42
CA ASP A 74 -11.75 3.24 -11.35
C ASP A 74 -12.87 4.28 -11.21
N ILE A 75 -12.62 5.29 -10.38
CA ILE A 75 -13.58 6.35 -10.06
C ILE A 75 -13.57 7.50 -11.06
N ASN A 76 -12.50 7.64 -11.87
CA ASN A 76 -12.32 8.72 -12.83
C ASN A 76 -12.38 8.26 -14.30
N GLU A 77 -12.68 6.98 -14.53
CA GLU A 77 -12.87 6.34 -15.84
C GLU A 77 -11.64 6.45 -16.76
N ASP A 78 -10.43 6.37 -16.20
CA ASP A 78 -9.18 6.43 -16.97
C ASP A 78 -8.56 5.04 -17.25
N GLY A 79 -9.18 3.97 -16.74
CA GLY A 79 -8.74 2.59 -16.90
C GLY A 79 -7.83 2.08 -15.78
N PHE A 80 -7.59 2.86 -14.72
CA PHE A 80 -6.80 2.47 -13.56
C PHE A 80 -7.66 2.49 -12.27
N GLN A 81 -7.36 1.62 -11.31
CA GLN A 81 -8.11 1.50 -10.04
C GLN A 81 -7.38 2.09 -8.84
#